data_AF-C8NA57-F1
#
_entry.id   AF-C8NA57-F1
#
_cell.length_a   1.000
_cell.length_b   1.000
_cell.length_c   1.000
_cell.angle_alpha   90.00
_cell.angle_beta   90.00
_cell.angle_gamma   90.00
#
_symmetry.space_group_name_H-M   'P 1'
#
loop_
_entity.id
_entity.type
_entity.pdbx_description
1 polymer ?
#
loop_
_entity_poly.entity_id
_entity_poly.type
_entity_poly.pdbx_seq_one_letter_code
_entity_poly.pdbx_strand_id
1 'polypeptide(L)'
;MQENTEEKNEIDVAILYRNVLYVLECKTVNYNKQRDKARDALYKLETLKKLGGLRTQMAFISYRSLPQSVIDRATGAKIKIFEEKDLHNLKAHLEHWKQQ
;
A
#
# COMPACT_ATOMS: atom_id res chain seq x y z
N MET A 1 -24.62 -23.66 -10.45
CA MET A 1 -24.78 -22.38 -9.72
C MET A 1 -23.43 -22.08 -9.11
N GLN A 2 -22.70 -21.09 -9.64
CA GLN A 2 -21.44 -20.66 -9.03
C GLN A 2 -21.81 -19.89 -7.76
N GLU A 3 -21.35 -20.37 -6.61
CA GLU A 3 -21.41 -19.61 -5.37
C GLU A 3 -20.66 -18.29 -5.60
N ASN A 4 -21.38 -17.16 -5.48
CA ASN A 4 -20.73 -15.87 -5.31
C ASN A 4 -20.04 -15.89 -3.95
N THR A 5 -18.81 -16.41 -3.90
CA THR A 5 -17.94 -16.22 -2.76
C THR A 5 -17.62 -14.74 -2.70
N GLU A 6 -18.30 -14.00 -1.83
CA GLU A 6 -17.91 -12.63 -1.52
C GLU A 6 -16.45 -12.66 -1.04
N GLU A 7 -15.53 -12.21 -1.89
CA GLU A 7 -14.12 -12.10 -1.53
C GLU A 7 -13.98 -11.03 -0.45
N LYS A 8 -13.81 -11.50 0.79
CA LYS A 8 -13.54 -10.63 1.93
C LYS A 8 -12.11 -10.11 1.82
N ASN A 9 -11.98 -8.81 1.63
CA ASN A 9 -10.71 -8.13 1.69
C ASN A 9 -10.53 -7.50 3.07
N GLU A 10 -9.36 -7.73 3.66
CA GLU A 10 -8.88 -7.01 4.83
C GLU A 10 -8.15 -5.75 4.37
N ILE A 11 -8.42 -4.63 5.03
CA ILE A 11 -7.73 -3.36 4.80
C ILE A 11 -7.16 -2.94 6.14
N ASP A 12 -5.83 -2.92 6.24
CA ASP A 12 -5.15 -2.60 7.51
C ASP A 12 -5.53 -1.20 8.00
N VAL A 13 -5.49 -0.21 7.11
CA VAL A 13 -5.88 1.18 7.42
C VAL A 13 -6.57 1.82 6.21
N ALA A 14 -7.74 2.41 6.44
CA ALA A 14 -8.47 3.22 5.46
C ALA A 14 -8.76 4.61 6.03
N ILE A 15 -8.46 5.66 5.27
CA ILE A 15 -8.66 7.06 5.66
C ILE A 15 -9.42 7.79 4.55
N LEU A 16 -10.47 8.52 4.91
CA LEU A 16 -11.14 9.46 4.00
C LEU A 16 -10.72 10.89 4.34
N TYR A 17 -10.06 11.57 3.41
CA TYR A 17 -9.65 12.96 3.58
C TYR A 17 -9.88 13.75 2.29
N ARG A 18 -10.56 14.90 2.38
CA ARG A 18 -10.92 15.75 1.21
C ARG A 18 -11.55 14.95 0.05
N ASN A 19 -12.44 14.01 0.40
CA ASN A 19 -13.11 13.12 -0.54
C ASN A 19 -12.16 12.26 -1.38
N VAL A 20 -10.99 11.95 -0.84
CA VAL A 20 -10.03 10.98 -1.37
C VAL A 20 -9.89 9.85 -0.37
N LEU A 21 -10.08 8.61 -0.84
CA LEU A 21 -9.82 7.42 -0.07
C LEU A 21 -8.31 7.12 -0.12
N TYR A 22 -7.69 6.99 1.04
CA TYR A 22 -6.32 6.52 1.22
C TYR A 22 -6.36 5.12 1.81
N VAL A 23 -5.78 4.14 1.11
CA VAL A 23 -5.69 2.75 1.55
C VAL A 23 -4.23 2.45 1.85
N LEU A 24 -3.96 2.04 3.09
CA LEU A 24 -2.61 1.79 3.59
C LEU A 24 -2.51 0.30 3.95
N GLU A 25 -1.52 -0.39 3.38
CA GLU A 25 -1.17 -1.78 3.70
C GLU A 25 0.12 -1.79 4.52
N CYS A 26 0.16 -2.57 5.60
CA CYS A 26 1.28 -2.68 6.52
C CYS A 26 1.89 -4.09 6.49
N LYS A 27 3.22 -4.19 6.37
CA LYS A 27 3.93 -5.48 6.37
C LYS A 27 5.21 -5.45 7.19
N THR A 28 5.45 -6.52 7.95
CA THR A 28 6.68 -6.73 8.73
C THR A 28 7.67 -7.70 8.06
N VAL A 29 7.29 -8.25 6.91
CA VAL A 29 8.05 -9.26 6.15
C VAL A 29 9.41 -8.70 5.70
N ASN A 30 10.45 -9.53 5.76
CA ASN A 30 11.76 -9.19 5.19
C ASN A 30 11.82 -9.54 3.70
N TYR A 31 11.46 -8.56 2.86
CA TYR A 31 11.42 -8.73 1.40
C TYR A 31 12.80 -8.84 0.73
N ASN A 32 13.90 -8.53 1.43
CA ASN A 32 15.24 -8.81 0.92
C ASN A 32 15.50 -10.32 0.75
N LYS A 33 14.78 -11.17 1.50
CA LYS A 33 14.85 -12.64 1.40
C LYS A 33 13.68 -13.25 0.63
N GLN A 34 12.61 -12.50 0.36
CA GLN A 34 11.34 -13.00 -0.15
C GLN A 34 10.74 -12.04 -1.18
N ARG A 35 11.48 -11.78 -2.28
CA ARG A 35 11.10 -10.76 -3.28
C ARG A 35 9.75 -11.02 -3.93
N ASP A 36 9.42 -12.28 -4.25
CA ASP A 36 8.16 -12.63 -4.92
C ASP A 36 6.93 -12.25 -4.08
N LYS A 37 7.03 -12.40 -2.75
CA LYS A 37 5.94 -12.01 -1.83
C LYS A 37 5.68 -10.51 -1.82
N ALA A 38 6.69 -9.69 -2.12
CA ALA A 38 6.50 -8.24 -2.22
C ALA A 38 5.64 -7.90 -3.44
N ARG A 39 5.91 -8.58 -4.55
CA ARG A 39 5.19 -8.39 -5.80
C ARG A 39 3.72 -8.77 -5.64
N ASP A 40 3.45 -9.90 -5.00
CA ASP A 40 2.08 -10.37 -4.75
C ASP A 40 1.31 -9.42 -3.82
N ALA A 41 1.97 -8.90 -2.77
CA ALA A 41 1.38 -7.90 -1.88
C ALA A 41 1.04 -6.60 -2.63
N LEU A 42 1.93 -6.11 -3.49
CA LEU A 42 1.67 -4.92 -4.30
C LEU A 42 0.56 -5.14 -5.33
N TYR A 43 0.48 -6.31 -5.96
CA TYR A 43 -0.62 -6.65 -6.86
C TYR A 43 -1.96 -6.69 -6.13
N LYS A 44 -2.02 -7.32 -4.95
CA LYS A 44 -3.23 -7.34 -4.13
C LYS A 44 -3.65 -5.94 -3.70
N LEU A 45 -2.71 -5.09 -3.31
CA LEU A 45 -3.02 -3.70 -2.98
C LEU A 45 -3.55 -2.94 -4.20
N GLU A 46 -2.95 -3.15 -5.38
CA GLU A 46 -3.35 -2.47 -6.61
C GLU A 46 -4.78 -2.81 -7.06
N THR A 47 -5.26 -4.04 -6.80
CA THR A 47 -6.65 -4.41 -7.12
C THR A 47 -7.66 -3.62 -6.28
N LEU A 48 -7.28 -3.19 -5.07
CA LEU A 48 -8.10 -2.39 -4.17
C LEU A 48 -8.20 -0.91 -4.58
N LYS A 49 -7.42 -0.45 -5.56
CA LYS A 49 -7.49 0.94 -6.08
C LYS A 49 -8.89 1.34 -6.55
N LYS A 50 -9.67 0.35 -7.00
CA LYS A 50 -11.05 0.55 -7.47
C LYS A 50 -12.03 0.88 -6.35
N LEU A 51 -11.73 0.56 -5.10
CA LEU A 51 -12.65 0.74 -3.97
C LEU A 51 -13.12 2.18 -3.78
N GLY A 52 -12.23 3.17 -3.96
CA GLY A 52 -12.55 4.60 -3.82
C GLY A 52 -12.61 5.36 -5.15
N GLY A 53 -12.64 4.64 -6.29
CA GLY A 53 -12.59 5.22 -7.63
C GLY A 53 -11.21 5.76 -8.02
N LEU A 54 -11.16 6.54 -9.11
CA LEU A 54 -9.91 6.98 -9.77
C LEU A 54 -8.96 7.80 -8.89
N ARG A 55 -9.48 8.48 -7.87
CA ARG A 55 -8.70 9.36 -6.98
C ARG A 55 -8.04 8.62 -5.82
N THR A 56 -8.36 7.35 -5.61
CA THR A 56 -7.82 6.53 -4.51
C THR A 56 -6.30 6.58 -4.49
N GLN A 57 -5.75 6.92 -3.33
CA GLN A 57 -4.33 6.89 -3.06
C GLN A 57 -3.99 5.65 -2.26
N MET A 58 -2.85 5.03 -2.56
CA MET A 58 -2.42 3.80 -1.90
C MET A 58 -1.02 3.95 -1.36
N ALA A 59 -0.79 3.41 -0.17
CA ALA A 59 0.53 3.34 0.43
C ALA A 59 0.84 1.93 0.91
N PHE A 60 2.10 1.55 0.74
CA PHE A 60 2.66 0.33 1.29
C PHE A 60 3.68 0.69 2.36
N ILE A 61 3.38 0.30 3.59
CA ILE A 61 4.17 0.57 4.78
C ILE A 61 4.94 -0.70 5.13
N SER A 62 6.25 -0.68 4.93
CA SER A 62 7.13 -1.79 5.26
C SER A 62 7.91 -1.50 6.53
N TYR A 63 7.87 -2.41 7.50
CA TYR A 63 8.69 -2.31 8.70
C TYR A 63 10.21 -2.32 8.38
N ARG A 64 10.59 -2.97 7.28
CA ARG A 64 11.99 -3.17 6.87
C ARG A 64 12.27 -2.50 5.53
N SER A 65 13.52 -2.11 5.30
CA SER A 65 13.98 -1.60 4.01
C SER A 65 13.62 -2.56 2.85
N LEU A 66 13.16 -1.99 1.73
CA LEU A 66 12.72 -2.72 0.56
C LEU A 66 13.83 -2.81 -0.50
N PRO A 67 13.90 -3.93 -1.27
CA PRO A 67 14.75 -3.98 -2.46
C PRO A 67 14.32 -2.94 -3.50
N GLN A 68 15.29 -2.37 -4.23
CA GLN A 68 15.02 -1.37 -5.26
C GLN A 68 13.96 -1.83 -6.27
N SER A 69 13.98 -3.09 -6.70
CA SER A 69 12.99 -3.65 -7.63
C SER A 69 11.54 -3.57 -7.11
N VAL A 70 11.35 -3.64 -5.79
CA VAL A 70 10.02 -3.50 -5.15
C VAL A 70 9.59 -2.04 -5.15
N ILE A 71 10.53 -1.13 -4.86
CA ILE A 71 10.31 0.32 -4.91
C ILE A 71 9.94 0.76 -6.33
N ASP A 72 10.66 0.28 -7.33
CA ASP A 72 10.40 0.58 -8.75
C ASP A 72 9.00 0.09 -9.16
N ARG A 73 8.61 -1.14 -8.75
CA ARG A 73 7.27 -1.70 -9.01
C ARG A 73 6.16 -0.89 -8.35
N ALA A 74 6.34 -0.48 -7.10
CA ALA A 74 5.38 0.34 -6.38
C ALA A 74 5.25 1.73 -7.02
N THR A 75 6.37 2.33 -7.41
CA THR A 75 6.40 3.61 -8.13
C THR A 75 5.62 3.52 -9.45
N GLY A 76 5.82 2.46 -10.23
CA GLY A 76 5.06 2.20 -11.46
C GLY A 76 3.55 2.05 -11.24
N ALA A 77 3.13 1.50 -10.10
CA ALA A 77 1.71 1.40 -9.70
C ALA A 77 1.13 2.70 -9.12
N LYS A 78 1.96 3.73 -8.90
CA LYS A 78 1.63 4.93 -8.12
C LYS A 78 1.22 4.59 -6.68
N ILE A 79 1.92 3.64 -6.07
CA ILE A 79 1.80 3.28 -4.65
C ILE A 79 2.93 4.01 -3.90
N LYS A 80 2.57 4.79 -2.89
CA LYS A 80 3.54 5.47 -2.03
C LYS A 80 4.22 4.44 -1.12
N ILE A 81 5.54 4.47 -1.03
CA ILE A 81 6.30 3.66 -0.07
C ILE A 81 6.61 4.47 1.18
N PHE A 82 6.41 3.85 2.33
CA PHE A 82 7.05 4.22 3.59
C PHE A 82 7.78 2.98 4.10
N GLU A 83 9.09 3.06 4.29
CA GLU A 83 9.90 1.94 4.77
C GLU A 83 10.60 2.29 6.08
N GLU A 84 11.45 1.39 6.58
CA GLU A 84 12.21 1.51 7.82
C GLU A 84 12.73 2.93 8.12
N LYS A 85 13.33 3.59 7.13
CA LYS A 85 13.89 4.94 7.28
C LYS A 85 12.84 6.02 7.52
N ASP A 86 11.59 5.82 7.08
CA ASP A 86 10.49 6.79 7.17
C ASP A 86 9.68 6.60 8.46
N LEU A 87 9.72 5.41 9.09
CA LEU A 87 8.80 5.06 10.18
C LEU A 87 8.94 5.92 11.43
N HIS A 88 10.17 6.36 11.75
CA HIS A 88 10.43 7.22 12.90
C HIS A 88 9.68 8.56 12.84
N ASN A 89 9.36 9.03 11.63
CA ASN A 89 8.63 10.28 11.40
C ASN A 89 7.39 10.06 10.51
N LEU A 90 6.80 8.86 10.57
CA LEU A 90 5.71 8.45 9.69
C LEU A 90 4.53 9.44 9.72
N LYS A 91 4.21 9.96 10.90
CA LYS A 91 3.14 10.96 11.06
C LYS A 91 3.37 12.18 10.16
N ALA A 92 4.57 12.78 10.19
CA ALA A 92 4.86 13.94 9.34
C ALA A 92 4.82 13.59 7.85
N HIS A 93 5.31 12.40 7.49
CA HIS A 93 5.26 11.92 6.11
C HIS A 93 3.83 11.73 5.60
N LEU A 94 2.93 11.16 6.41
CA LEU A 94 1.51 11.01 6.09
C LEU A 94 0.81 12.37 5.99
N GLU A 95 1.09 13.28 6.92
CA GLU A 95 0.55 14.64 6.91
C GLU A 95 0.97 15.43 5.67
N HIS A 96 2.20 15.25 5.19
CA HIS A 96 2.68 15.86 3.95
C HIS A 96 2.07 15.19 2.72
N TRP A 97 1.93 13.87 2.72
CA TRP A 97 1.41 13.12 1.58
C TRP A 97 -0.07 13.43 1.30
N LYS A 98 -0.90 13.55 2.34
CA LYS A 98 -2.34 13.85 2.15
C LYS A 98 -2.64 15.27 1.63
N GLN A 99 -1.64 16.14 1.53
CA GLN A 99 -1.79 17.51 1.02
C GLN A 99 -1.66 17.60 -0.52
N GLN A 100 -1.20 16.53 -1.17
CA GLN A 100 -1.11 16.40 -2.63
C GLN A 100 -2.43 15.87 -3.21
#